data_AF-A0A437SW90-F1
#
_entry.id   AF-A0A437SW90-F1
#
_cell.length_a   1.000
_cell.length_b   1.000
_cell.length_c   1.000
_cell.angle_alpha   90.00
_cell.angle_beta   90.00
_cell.angle_gamma   90.00
#
_symmetry.space_group_name_H-M   'P 1'
#
loop_
_entity.id
_entity.type
_entity.pdbx_description
1 polymer ?
#
loop_
_entity_poly.entity_id
_entity_poly.type
_entity_poly.pdbx_seq_one_letter_code
_entity_poly.pdbx_strand_id
1 'polypeptide(L)' 'MLESIVAITLTFLGVMLLALVVADGQKFERKMEEKTDQAVATHIMRKNDLTKITIHSRTYRLGDHDEK' A
#
# COMPACT_ATOMS: atom_id res chain seq x y z
N MET A 1 -24.39 34.43 -11.37
CA MET A 1 -25.10 33.49 -10.47
C MET A 1 -24.89 32.03 -10.92
N LEU A 2 -25.36 31.63 -12.11
CA LEU A 2 -25.19 30.25 -12.61
C LEU A 2 -23.70 29.83 -12.73
N GLU A 3 -22.87 30.70 -13.28
CA GLU A 3 -21.42 30.50 -13.39
C GLU A 3 -20.75 30.21 -12.04
N SER A 4 -21.15 30.92 -10.99
CA SER A 4 -20.64 30.71 -9.63
C SER A 4 -21.09 29.36 -9.05
N ILE A 5 -22.32 28.92 -9.33
CA ILE A 5 -22.82 27.60 -8.89
C ILE A 5 -22.04 26.48 -9.58
N VAL A 6 -21.76 26.62 -10.88
CA VAL A 6 -20.95 25.67 -11.64
C VAL A 6 -19.52 25.63 -11.10
N ALA A 7 -18.90 26.78 -10.84
CA ALA A 7 -17.56 26.85 -10.27
C ALA A 7 -17.45 26.18 -8.89
N ILE A 8 -18.43 26.41 -8.02
CA ILE A 8 -18.49 25.77 -6.69
C ILE A 8 -18.62 24.25 -6.83
N THR A 9 -19.50 23.78 -7.72
CA THR A 9 -19.71 22.35 -7.96
C THR A 9 -18.43 21.66 -8.44
N LEU A 10 -17.72 22.28 -9.40
CA LEU A 10 -16.44 21.77 -9.89
C LEU A 10 -15.38 21.74 -8.79
N THR A 11 -15.37 22.75 -7.91
CA THR A 11 -14.43 22.80 -6.79
C THR A 11 -14.67 21.65 -5.82
N PHE A 12 -15.93 21.36 -5.46
CA PHE A 12 -16.26 20.23 -4.60
C PHE A 12 -15.88 18.90 -5.23
N LEU A 13 -16.16 18.71 -6.52
CA LEU A 13 -15.74 17.51 -7.26
C LEU A 13 -14.23 17.35 -7.26
N GLY A 14 -13.48 18.44 -7.51
CA GLY A 14 -12.01 18.42 -7.48
C GLY A 14 -11.46 17.99 -6.12
N VAL A 15 -11.99 18.55 -5.03
CA VAL A 15 -11.56 18.20 -3.67
C VAL A 15 -11.92 16.75 -3.34
N MET A 16 -13.10 16.26 -3.73
CA MET A 16 -13.49 14.86 -3.51
C MET A 16 -12.57 13.88 -4.25
N LEU A 17 -12.24 14.18 -5.52
CA LEU A 17 -11.34 13.34 -6.31
C LEU A 17 -9.93 13.33 -5.71
N LEU A 18 -9.42 14.50 -5.30
CA LEU A 18 -8.12 14.58 -4.64
C LEU A 18 -8.09 13.76 -3.35
N ALA A 19 -9.12 13.88 -2.52
CA ALA A 19 -9.22 13.12 -1.28
C ALA A 19 -9.24 11.60 -1.53
N LEU A 20 -9.98 11.15 -2.55
CA LEU A 20 -10.03 9.73 -2.94
C LEU A 20 -8.65 9.24 -3.40
N VAL A 21 -7.99 9.98 -4.30
CA VAL A 21 -6.67 9.62 -4.82
C VAL A 21 -5.63 9.54 -3.71
N VAL A 22 -5.64 10.48 -2.76
CA VAL A 22 -4.72 10.44 -1.62
C VAL A 22 -5.00 9.23 -0.72
N ALA A 23 -6.27 8.98 -0.40
CA ALA A 23 -6.65 7.86 0.47
C ALA A 23 -6.30 6.50 -0.14
N ASP A 24 -6.56 6.32 -1.44
CA ASP A 24 -6.24 5.08 -2.13
C ASP A 24 -4.74 4.96 -2.42
N GLY A 25 -4.04 6.07 -2.66
CA GLY A 25 -2.58 6.12 -2.76
C GLY A 25 -1.90 5.58 -1.50
N GLN A 26 -2.31 6.04 -0.31
CA GLN A 26 -1.76 5.54 0.95
C GLN A 26 -2.01 4.05 1.17
N LYS A 27 -3.20 3.55 0.82
CA LYS A 27 -3.51 2.11 0.90
C LYS A 27 -2.66 1.31 -0.09
N PHE A 28 -2.46 1.84 -1.30
CA PHE A 28 -1.67 1.21 -2.34
C PHE A 28 -0.20 1.12 -1.93
N GLU A 29 0.38 2.21 -1.43
CA GLU A 29 1.76 2.26 -0.93
C GLU A 29 2.00 1.20 0.14
N ARG A 30 1.13 1.14 1.16
CA ARG A 30 1.23 0.13 2.22
C ARG A 30 1.14 -1.30 1.69
N LYS A 31 0.23 -1.57 0.74
CA LYS A 31 0.09 -2.90 0.14
C LYS A 31 1.32 -3.27 -0.71
N MET A 32 1.90 -2.29 -1.39
CA MET A 32 3.12 -2.48 -2.18
C MET A 32 4.34 -2.72 -1.30
N GLU A 33 4.47 -1.98 -0.20
CA GLU A 33 5.48 -2.17 0.83
C GLU A 33 5.41 -3.60 1.39
N GLU A 34 4.23 -4.04 1.84
CA GLU A 34 4.05 -5.39 2.39
C GLU A 34 4.46 -6.50 1.41
N LYS A 35 4.08 -6.37 0.14
CA LYS A 35 4.45 -7.33 -0.91
C LYS A 35 5.94 -7.32 -1.21
N THR A 36 6.54 -6.14 -1.28
CA THR A 36 7.97 -5.98 -1.53
C THR A 36 8.77 -6.56 -0.38
N ASP A 37 8.40 -6.25 0.86
CA ASP A 37 9.05 -6.78 2.06
C ASP A 37 8.94 -8.31 2.12
N GLN A 38 7.77 -8.88 1.79
CA GLN A 38 7.61 -10.33 1.73
C GLN A 38 8.51 -10.98 0.66
N ALA A 39 8.60 -10.37 -0.52
CA ALA A 39 9.46 -10.88 -1.59
C ALA A 39 10.94 -10.81 -1.21
N VAL A 40 11.37 -9.70 -0.61
CA VAL A 40 12.74 -9.50 -0.11
C VAL A 40 13.04 -10.48 1.02
N ALA A 41 12.15 -10.63 1.99
CA ALA A 41 12.28 -11.59 3.08
C ALA A 41 12.47 -13.00 2.52
N THR A 42 11.60 -13.43 1.61
CA THR A 42 11.68 -14.75 0.98
C THR A 42 13.00 -14.95 0.23
N HIS A 43 13.45 -13.94 -0.52
CA HIS A 43 14.72 -14.00 -1.25
C HIS A 43 15.92 -14.14 -0.31
N ILE A 44 16.00 -13.31 0.72
CA ILE A 44 17.10 -13.34 1.70
C ILE A 44 17.10 -14.67 2.46
N MET A 45 15.92 -15.12 2.90
CA MET A 45 15.78 -16.37 3.64
C MET A 45 16.22 -17.57 2.82
N ARG A 46 15.80 -17.66 1.55
CA ARG A 46 16.23 -18.74 0.64
C ARG A 46 17.73 -18.72 0.35
N LYS A 47 18.35 -17.53 0.26
CA LYS A 47 19.78 -17.40 -0.04
C LYS A 47 20.67 -17.73 1.15
N ASN A 48 20.21 -17.49 2.38
CA ASN A 48 21.00 -17.63 3.61
C ASN A 48 20.53 -18.78 4.51
N ASP A 49 19.64 -19.65 4.01
CA ASP A 49 19.03 -20.77 4.75
C ASP A 49 18.42 -20.36 6.10
N LEU A 50 17.74 -19.20 6.11
CA LEU A 50 17.09 -18.66 7.32
C LEU A 50 15.62 -19.09 7.38
N THR A 51 15.17 -19.47 8.57
CA THR A 51 13.77 -19.86 8.83
C THR A 51 12.86 -18.68 9.19
N LYS A 52 13.43 -17.54 9.60
CA LYS A 52 12.72 -16.30 9.87
C LYS A 52 13.60 -15.07 9.63
N ILE A 53 12.98 -13.95 9.24
CA ILE A 53 13.64 -12.65 9.17
C ILE A 53 12.67 -11.54 9.59
N THR A 54 13.20 -10.51 10.25
CA THR A 54 12.44 -9.32 10.61
C THR A 54 12.82 -8.18 9.67
N ILE A 55 11.83 -7.63 8.96
CA ILE A 55 11.99 -6.44 8.10
C ILE A 55 11.06 -5.36 8.66
N HIS A 56 11.61 -4.17 8.88
CA HIS A 56 10.96 -3.07 9.59
C HIS A 56 10.38 -3.53 10.93
N SER A 57 9.07 -3.74 10.99
CA SER A 57 8.32 -4.13 12.18
C SER A 57 7.60 -5.48 12.03
N ARG A 58 7.83 -6.21 10.93
CA ARG A 58 7.20 -7.52 10.65
C ARG A 58 8.22 -8.64 10.61
N THR A 59 7.85 -9.77 11.20
CA THR A 59 8.64 -11.00 11.15
C THR A 59 8.00 -11.94 10.14
N TYR A 60 8.75 -12.29 9.10
CA TYR A 60 8.38 -13.23 8.07
C TYR A 60 8.97 -14.60 8.38
N ARG A 61 8.22 -15.67 8.11
CA ARG A 61 8.62 -17.07 8.35
C ARG A 61 8.57 -17.87 7.06
N LEU A 62 9.47 -18.85 6.93
CA LEU A 62 9.53 -19.73 5.78
C LEU A 62 8.31 -20.67 5.83
N GLY A 63 7.44 -20.64 4.82
CA GLY A 63 6.23 -21.47 4.77
C GLY A 63 4.90 -20.74 5.07
N ASP A 64 4.92 -19.45 5.39
CA ASP A 64 3.70 -18.63 5.62
C ASP A 64 2.92 -18.32 4.31
N HIS A 65 3.28 -19.00 3.21
CA HIS A 65 2.72 -18.81 1.87
C HIS A 65 1.69 -19.90 1.50
N ASP A 66 1.45 -20.90 2.36
CA ASP A 66 0.61 -22.07 2.08
C ASP A 66 -0.68 -22.17 2.91
N GLU A 67 -0.93 -21.24 3.85
CA GLU A 67 -2.18 -21.23 4.64
C GLU A 67 -2.84 -19.86 4.61
N LYS A 68 -3.49 -19.52 3.50
CA LYS A 68 -4.64 -18.59 3.45
C LYS A 68 -5.38 -18.63 2.12
#